data_AF-A0A9E1JP99-F1
#
_entry.id   AF-A0A9E1JP99-F1
#
_cell.length_a   1.000
_cell.length_b   1.000
_cell.length_c   1.000
_cell.angle_alpha   90.00
_cell.angle_beta   90.00
_cell.angle_gamma   90.00
#
_symmetry.space_group_name_H-M   'P 1'
#
loop_
_entity.id
_entity.type
_entity.pdbx_description
1 polymer ?
#
loop_
_entity_poly.entity_id
_entity_poly.type
_entity_poly.pdbx_seq_one_letter_code
_entity_poly.pdbx_strand_id
1 'polypeptide(L)'
;MGVIQIFYYLVCPIIFGAGGAWFVARYGFRLDIMDKANNRSSHSGSIPKGGGIGILATFIFVSVLLGFLYSFWIPAVFLSLASLLGDRVDLSVTLRLFIQIACAIFVLIYFFVLTGFNNYFLFPFMVLFIAGTSNIYNFMDGINGIAGITAVIAFGLLAFYAKSIGADEMYIVLSVSIALSSLSFLYFNIPVARVFMGDVGSVLLGFVFALTVIFIARDMNDF
;
A
#
# COMPACT_ATOMS: atom_id res chain seq x y z
N MET A 1 10.02 17.43 16.53
CA MET A 1 9.60 17.84 15.16
C MET A 1 9.25 19.31 15.14
N GLY A 2 9.74 20.07 14.14
CA GLY A 2 9.28 21.44 13.90
C GLY A 2 7.90 21.50 13.24
N VAL A 3 7.21 22.64 13.30
CA VAL A 3 5.87 22.86 12.70
C VAL A 3 5.83 22.48 11.21
N ILE A 4 6.93 22.75 10.49
CA ILE A 4 7.10 22.43 9.07
C ILE A 4 7.10 20.91 8.83
N GLN A 5 7.72 20.12 9.72
CA GLN A 5 7.74 18.66 9.60
C GLN A 5 6.36 18.06 9.87
N ILE A 6 5.63 18.59 10.86
CA ILE A 6 4.26 18.18 11.17
C ILE A 6 3.35 18.41 9.95
N PHE A 7 3.51 19.53 9.24
CA PHE A 7 2.75 19.81 8.03
C PHE A 7 3.00 18.78 6.93
N TYR A 8 4.26 18.48 6.59
CA TYR A 8 4.59 17.53 5.52
C TYR A 8 4.13 16.10 5.82
N TYR A 9 4.24 15.65 7.06
CA TYR A 9 3.95 14.25 7.41
C TYR A 9 2.50 13.97 7.78
N LEU A 10 1.69 14.99 8.09
CA LEU A 10 0.28 14.80 8.45
C LEU A 10 -0.67 15.38 7.40
N VAL A 11 -0.39 16.58 6.88
CA VAL A 11 -1.33 17.30 6.00
C VAL A 11 -1.20 16.82 4.56
N CYS A 12 0.02 16.69 4.02
CA CYS A 12 0.23 16.23 2.64
C CYS A 12 -0.38 14.84 2.38
N PRO A 13 -0.24 13.82 3.27
CA PRO A 13 -0.87 12.52 3.07
C PRO A 13 -2.40 12.58 2.98
N ILE A 14 -3.04 13.42 3.80
CA ILE A 14 -4.50 13.63 3.75
C ILE A 14 -4.90 14.27 2.42
N ILE A 15 -4.15 15.28 1.97
CA ILE A 15 -4.41 15.95 0.69
C ILE A 15 -4.24 14.97 -0.47
N PHE A 16 -3.18 14.16 -0.47
CA PHE A 16 -2.95 13.18 -1.54
C PHE A 16 -4.01 12.08 -1.55
N GLY A 17 -4.34 11.50 -0.39
CA GLY A 17 -5.38 10.47 -0.30
C GLY A 17 -6.75 10.96 -0.75
N ALA A 18 -7.22 12.10 -0.21
CA ALA A 18 -8.49 12.70 -0.61
C ALA A 18 -8.46 13.19 -2.07
N GLY A 19 -7.37 13.84 -2.49
CA GLY A 19 -7.22 14.40 -3.83
C GLY A 19 -7.17 13.33 -4.92
N GLY A 20 -6.43 12.24 -4.69
CA GLY A 20 -6.39 11.09 -5.60
C GLY A 20 -7.74 10.40 -5.71
N ALA A 21 -8.41 10.16 -4.58
CA ALA A 21 -9.75 9.59 -4.54
C ALA A 21 -10.77 10.48 -5.27
N TRP A 22 -10.77 11.78 -4.98
CA TRP A 22 -11.64 12.77 -5.62
C TRP A 22 -11.40 12.83 -7.14
N PHE A 23 -10.14 12.88 -7.56
CA PHE A 23 -9.77 12.94 -8.97
C PHE A 23 -10.31 11.73 -9.74
N VAL A 24 -10.09 10.52 -9.23
CA VAL A 24 -10.57 9.30 -9.88
C VAL A 24 -12.09 9.20 -9.82
N ALA A 25 -12.73 9.57 -8.70
CA ALA A 25 -14.19 9.63 -8.62
C ALA A 25 -14.80 10.59 -9.66
N ARG A 26 -14.12 11.71 -9.96
CA ARG A 26 -14.60 12.74 -10.89
C ARG A 26 -14.31 12.41 -12.35
N TYR A 27 -13.15 11.84 -12.65
CA TYR A 27 -12.64 11.67 -14.01
C TYR A 27 -12.51 10.21 -14.47
N GLY A 28 -12.69 9.22 -13.59
CA GLY A 28 -12.50 7.80 -13.90
C GLY A 28 -13.35 7.31 -15.07
N PHE A 29 -14.58 7.82 -15.20
CA PHE A 29 -15.45 7.56 -16.37
C PHE A 29 -14.84 8.02 -17.70
N ARG A 30 -14.09 9.13 -17.71
CA ARG A 30 -13.42 9.64 -18.92
C ARG A 30 -12.11 8.95 -19.21
N LEU A 31 -11.50 8.35 -18.19
CA LEU A 31 -10.22 7.65 -18.29
C LEU A 31 -10.38 6.14 -18.54
N ASP A 32 -11.62 5.66 -18.65
CA ASP A 32 -11.99 4.26 -18.82
C ASP A 32 -11.36 3.33 -17.76
N ILE A 33 -11.32 3.82 -16.51
CA ILE A 33 -10.82 3.05 -15.36
C ILE A 33 -12.02 2.70 -14.46
N MET A 34 -12.88 1.84 -14.97
CA MET A 34 -14.17 1.53 -14.37
C MET A 34 -14.23 0.07 -13.94
N ASP A 35 -14.65 -0.18 -12.70
CA ASP A 35 -15.07 -1.51 -12.27
C ASP A 35 -16.52 -1.73 -12.68
N LYS A 36 -16.80 -2.82 -13.41
CA LYS A 36 -18.15 -3.22 -13.82
C LYS A 36 -18.60 -4.35 -12.92
N ALA A 37 -19.77 -4.20 -12.30
CA ALA A 37 -20.33 -5.25 -11.46
C ALA A 37 -20.42 -6.60 -12.21
N ASN A 38 -19.89 -7.65 -11.61
CA ASN A 38 -19.99 -9.03 -12.08
C ASN A 38 -20.75 -9.87 -11.02
N ASN A 39 -20.99 -11.16 -11.28
CA ASN A 39 -21.68 -12.10 -10.38
C ASN A 39 -21.02 -12.26 -8.99
N ARG A 40 -19.84 -11.67 -8.77
CA ARG A 40 -19.09 -11.67 -7.50
C ARG A 40 -19.09 -10.31 -6.81
N SER A 41 -19.60 -9.26 -7.44
CA SER A 41 -19.54 -7.89 -6.94
C SER A 41 -20.65 -7.64 -5.91
N SER A 42 -20.30 -6.97 -4.82
CA SER A 42 -21.26 -6.53 -3.79
C SER A 42 -21.97 -5.22 -4.14
N HIS A 43 -21.61 -4.62 -5.28
CA HIS A 43 -22.14 -3.34 -5.77
C HIS A 43 -22.93 -3.52 -7.07
N SER A 44 -23.83 -2.57 -7.35
CA SER A 44 -24.58 -2.48 -8.59
C SER A 44 -24.12 -1.26 -9.39
N GLY A 45 -23.88 -1.43 -10.69
CA GLY A 45 -23.49 -0.35 -11.59
C GLY A 45 -22.00 -0.37 -11.92
N SER A 46 -21.48 0.79 -12.35
CA SER A 46 -20.08 0.95 -12.71
C SER A 46 -19.46 2.05 -11.86
N ILE A 47 -18.41 1.70 -11.10
CA ILE A 47 -17.76 2.58 -10.14
C ILE A 47 -16.30 2.77 -10.60
N PRO A 48 -15.76 4.00 -10.63
CA PRO A 48 -14.35 4.22 -10.92
C PRO A 48 -13.42 3.41 -10.01
N LYS A 49 -12.38 2.80 -10.57
CA LYS A 49 -11.33 2.06 -9.85
C LYS A 49 -10.01 2.82 -9.93
N GLY A 50 -9.20 2.79 -8.88
CA GLY A 50 -7.86 3.41 -8.87
C GLY A 50 -7.69 4.63 -7.96
N GLY A 51 -8.64 4.89 -7.05
CA GLY A 51 -8.53 5.98 -6.06
C GLY A 51 -7.29 5.88 -5.15
N GLY A 52 -6.67 4.70 -5.09
CA GLY A 52 -5.40 4.44 -4.41
C GLY A 52 -4.19 5.17 -4.99
N ILE A 53 -4.31 5.85 -6.14
CA ILE A 53 -3.22 6.69 -6.69
C ILE A 53 -2.78 7.78 -5.70
N GLY A 54 -3.70 8.27 -4.86
CA GLY A 54 -3.37 9.21 -3.78
C GLY A 54 -2.50 8.59 -2.69
N ILE A 55 -2.77 7.33 -2.35
CA ILE A 55 -1.96 6.56 -1.38
C ILE A 55 -0.57 6.27 -1.97
N LEU A 56 -0.49 5.96 -3.27
CA LEU A 56 0.80 5.83 -3.97
C LEU A 56 1.60 7.14 -3.92
N ALA A 57 0.96 8.28 -4.20
CA ALA A 57 1.62 9.59 -4.11
C ALA A 57 2.14 9.88 -2.70
N THR A 58 1.37 9.57 -1.66
CA THR A 58 1.82 9.62 -0.26
C THR A 58 3.05 8.75 -0.04
N PHE A 59 3.02 7.48 -0.47
CA PHE A 59 4.12 6.56 -0.29
C PHE A 59 5.41 7.04 -0.96
N ILE A 60 5.33 7.52 -2.20
CA ILE A 60 6.48 8.08 -2.93
C ILE A 60 7.02 9.32 -2.20
N PHE A 61 6.14 10.27 -1.90
CA PHE A 61 6.52 11.54 -1.28
C PHE A 61 7.23 11.33 0.06
N VAL A 62 6.66 10.49 0.93
CA VAL A 62 7.21 10.21 2.25
C VAL A 62 8.49 9.38 2.16
N SER A 63 8.54 8.38 1.28
CA SER A 63 9.75 7.59 1.04
C SER A 63 10.93 8.45 0.60
N VAL A 64 10.70 9.37 -0.34
CA VAL A 64 11.75 10.29 -0.84
C VAL A 64 12.14 11.29 0.25
N LEU A 65 11.18 11.91 0.93
CA LEU A 65 11.44 12.95 1.94
C LEU A 65 12.22 12.41 3.14
N LEU A 66 11.94 11.17 3.55
CA LEU A 66 12.63 10.50 4.65
C LEU A 66 13.94 9.80 4.21
N GLY A 67 14.26 9.81 2.91
CA GLY A 67 15.50 9.20 2.41
C GLY A 67 15.51 7.68 2.46
N PHE A 68 14.36 7.01 2.30
CA PHE A 68 14.32 5.56 2.17
C PHE A 68 15.18 5.11 0.99
N LEU A 69 15.88 4.00 1.18
CA LEU A 69 16.70 3.40 0.12
C LEU A 69 15.83 3.07 -1.11
N TYR A 70 16.39 3.30 -2.29
CA TYR A 70 15.74 3.00 -3.56
C TYR A 70 15.27 1.54 -3.66
N SER A 71 16.02 0.61 -3.05
CA SER A 71 15.67 -0.80 -2.98
C SER A 71 14.39 -1.08 -2.20
N PHE A 72 13.98 -0.20 -1.29
CA PHE A 72 12.73 -0.33 -0.52
C PHE A 72 11.51 0.14 -1.32
N TRP A 73 11.57 1.35 -1.90
CA TRP A 73 10.36 1.98 -2.44
C TRP A 73 10.18 1.81 -3.95
N ILE A 74 11.24 1.69 -4.76
CA ILE A 74 11.11 1.53 -6.22
C ILE A 74 10.34 0.25 -6.58
N PRO A 75 10.60 -0.93 -5.99
CA PRO A 75 9.84 -2.14 -6.32
C PRO A 75 8.36 -2.02 -5.95
N ALA A 76 8.04 -1.37 -4.83
CA ALA A 76 6.65 -1.14 -4.41
C ALA A 76 5.91 -0.20 -5.38
N VAL A 77 6.58 0.87 -5.84
CA VAL A 77 6.03 1.79 -6.86
C VAL A 77 5.85 1.08 -8.20
N PHE A 78 6.86 0.34 -8.64
CA PHE A 78 6.79 -0.44 -9.87
C PHE A 78 5.62 -1.43 -9.82
N LEU A 79 5.49 -2.18 -8.74
CA LEU A 79 4.41 -3.14 -8.55
C LEU A 79 3.04 -2.45 -8.59
N SER A 80 2.88 -1.35 -7.85
CA SER A 80 1.64 -0.56 -7.82
C SER A 80 1.23 -0.04 -9.21
N LEU A 81 2.19 0.49 -9.98
CA LEU A 81 1.94 0.99 -11.33
C LEU A 81 1.70 -0.14 -12.33
N ALA A 82 2.43 -1.24 -12.24
CA ALA A 82 2.19 -2.44 -13.05
C ALA A 82 0.78 -3.01 -12.78
N SER A 83 0.34 -3.01 -11.52
CA SER A 83 -1.01 -3.37 -11.12
C SER A 83 -2.07 -2.42 -11.69
N LEU A 84 -1.82 -1.10 -11.71
CA LEU A 84 -2.72 -0.13 -12.34
C LEU A 84 -2.87 -0.36 -13.84
N LEU A 85 -1.77 -0.66 -14.55
CA LEU A 85 -1.80 -1.01 -15.96
C LEU A 85 -2.50 -2.36 -16.17
N GLY A 86 -2.27 -3.30 -15.25
CA GLY A 86 -2.86 -4.63 -15.32
C GLY A 86 -4.37 -4.67 -15.13
N ASP A 87 -4.93 -3.69 -14.42
CA ASP A 87 -6.38 -3.48 -14.33
C ASP A 87 -7.02 -3.09 -15.68
N ARG A 88 -6.23 -2.59 -16.65
CA ARG A 88 -6.74 -2.24 -17.99
C ARG A 88 -6.61 -3.36 -19.01
N VAL A 89 -5.61 -4.23 -18.84
CA VAL A 89 -5.22 -5.24 -19.84
C VAL A 89 -5.55 -6.66 -19.38
N ASP A 90 -6.33 -6.82 -18.30
CA ASP A 90 -6.72 -8.11 -17.71
C ASP A 90 -5.53 -9.08 -17.55
N LEU A 91 -4.47 -8.63 -16.86
CA LEU A 91 -3.31 -9.48 -16.63
C LEU A 91 -3.68 -10.77 -15.90
N SER A 92 -3.10 -11.88 -16.35
CA SER A 92 -3.32 -13.19 -15.74
C SER A 92 -2.87 -13.21 -14.27
N VAL A 93 -3.59 -13.98 -13.45
CA VAL A 93 -3.28 -14.17 -12.02
C VAL A 93 -1.84 -14.66 -11.83
N THR A 94 -1.37 -15.54 -12.71
CA THR A 94 0.01 -16.06 -12.70
C THR A 94 1.04 -14.97 -12.91
N LEU A 95 0.83 -14.05 -13.85
CA LEU A 95 1.78 -12.97 -14.11
C LEU A 95 1.79 -11.95 -12.96
N ARG A 96 0.62 -11.64 -12.40
CA ARG A 96 0.51 -10.75 -11.23
C ARG A 96 1.30 -11.30 -10.04
N LEU A 97 1.13 -12.59 -9.75
CA LEU A 97 1.87 -13.25 -8.67
C LEU A 97 3.38 -13.30 -8.95
N PHE A 98 3.78 -13.57 -10.20
CA PHE A 98 5.20 -13.57 -10.58
C PHE A 98 5.85 -12.20 -10.34
N ILE A 99 5.20 -11.10 -10.75
CA ILE A 99 5.72 -9.74 -10.55
C ILE A 99 5.84 -9.41 -9.05
N GLN A 100 4.84 -9.78 -8.25
CA GLN A 100 4.87 -9.59 -6.79
C GLN A 100 6.04 -10.34 -6.15
N ILE A 101 6.23 -11.62 -6.50
CA ILE A 101 7.32 -12.45 -6.00
C ILE A 101 8.68 -11.88 -6.43
N ALA A 102 8.82 -11.47 -7.69
CA ALA A 102 10.07 -10.88 -8.19
C ALA A 102 10.42 -9.59 -7.43
N CYS A 103 9.45 -8.71 -7.19
CA CYS A 103 9.65 -7.49 -6.40
C CYS A 103 10.00 -7.82 -4.94
N ALA A 104 9.33 -8.79 -4.33
CA ALA A 104 9.61 -9.22 -2.97
C ALA A 104 11.03 -9.79 -2.82
N ILE A 105 11.44 -10.69 -3.72
CA ILE A 105 12.79 -11.25 -3.76
C ILE A 105 13.84 -10.14 -3.90
N PHE A 106 13.61 -9.19 -4.81
CA PHE A 106 14.54 -8.07 -5.00
C PHE A 106 14.73 -7.28 -3.72
N VAL A 107 13.65 -6.85 -3.05
CA VAL A 107 13.73 -6.10 -1.80
C VAL A 107 14.43 -6.93 -0.71
N LEU A 108 14.10 -8.22 -0.60
CA LEU A 108 14.65 -9.10 0.44
C LEU A 108 16.15 -9.36 0.26
N ILE A 109 16.66 -9.49 -0.97
CA ILE A 109 18.11 -9.60 -1.20
C ILE A 109 18.83 -8.39 -0.61
N TYR A 110 18.34 -7.17 -0.87
CA TYR A 110 18.91 -5.96 -0.28
C TYR A 110 18.72 -5.90 1.24
N PHE A 111 17.57 -6.31 1.77
CA PHE A 111 17.32 -6.38 3.21
C PHE A 111 18.37 -7.26 3.91
N PHE A 112 18.61 -8.48 3.42
CA PHE A 112 19.60 -9.40 3.99
C PHE A 112 21.01 -8.82 3.94
N VAL A 113 21.39 -8.18 2.82
CA VAL A 113 22.71 -7.56 2.66
C VAL A 113 22.90 -6.36 3.59
N LEU A 114 21.88 -5.51 3.75
CA LEU A 114 21.97 -4.27 4.53
C LEU A 114 21.93 -4.52 6.04
N THR A 115 21.13 -5.50 6.48
CA THR A 115 20.91 -5.77 7.91
C THR A 115 21.84 -6.85 8.45
N GLY A 116 22.48 -7.65 7.58
CA GLY A 116 23.23 -8.82 7.99
C GLY A 116 22.36 -9.95 8.56
N PHE A 117 21.06 -9.96 8.21
CA PHE A 117 20.12 -10.99 8.66
C PHE A 117 20.55 -12.35 8.10
N ASN A 118 21.01 -13.25 8.98
CA ASN A 118 21.66 -14.51 8.56
C ASN A 118 20.73 -15.73 8.54
N ASN A 119 19.44 -15.57 8.84
CA ASN A 119 18.50 -16.69 8.81
C ASN A 119 17.83 -16.86 7.44
N TYR A 120 18.58 -17.45 6.51
CA TYR A 120 18.11 -17.71 5.14
C TYR A 120 16.92 -18.67 5.05
N PHE A 121 16.65 -19.46 6.09
CA PHE A 121 15.47 -20.35 6.13
C PHE A 121 14.15 -19.56 6.09
N LEU A 122 14.14 -18.34 6.64
CA LEU A 122 12.96 -17.46 6.62
C LEU A 122 12.71 -16.80 5.27
N PHE A 123 13.69 -16.77 4.36
CA PHE A 123 13.59 -16.09 3.07
C PHE A 123 12.32 -16.47 2.27
N PRO A 124 12.00 -17.76 2.02
CA PRO A 124 10.78 -18.13 1.29
C PRO A 124 9.49 -17.73 2.04
N PHE A 125 9.49 -17.75 3.37
CA PHE A 125 8.34 -17.34 4.18
C PHE A 125 8.11 -15.83 4.12
N MET A 126 9.18 -15.03 4.12
CA MET A 126 9.11 -13.58 3.94
C MET A 126 8.60 -13.22 2.53
N VAL A 127 9.08 -13.91 1.49
CA VAL A 127 8.56 -13.75 0.12
C VAL A 127 7.05 -14.05 0.08
N LEU A 128 6.65 -15.17 0.67
CA LEU A 128 5.24 -15.58 0.73
C LEU A 128 4.41 -14.58 1.55
N PHE A 129 4.95 -14.03 2.63
CA PHE A 129 4.29 -13.04 3.46
C PHE A 129 4.05 -11.73 2.68
N ILE A 130 5.06 -11.24 1.94
CA ILE A 130 4.92 -10.04 1.12
C ILE A 130 3.90 -10.24 -0.01
N ALA A 131 4.06 -11.31 -0.81
CA ALA A 131 3.15 -11.59 -1.91
C ALA A 131 1.73 -11.94 -1.42
N GLY A 132 1.63 -12.72 -0.33
CA GLY A 132 0.38 -13.11 0.30
C GLY A 132 -0.40 -11.91 0.83
N THR A 133 0.26 -11.03 1.59
CA THR A 133 -0.37 -9.81 2.12
C THR A 133 -0.84 -8.89 0.99
N SER A 134 -0.05 -8.77 -0.08
CA SER A 134 -0.44 -8.01 -1.29
C SER A 134 -1.72 -8.54 -1.92
N ASN A 135 -1.86 -9.86 -2.05
CA ASN A 135 -3.07 -10.49 -2.55
C ASN A 135 -4.25 -10.37 -1.58
N ILE A 136 -4.02 -10.50 -0.27
CA ILE A 136 -5.07 -10.33 0.75
C ILE A 136 -5.69 -8.93 0.64
N TYR A 137 -4.88 -7.88 0.63
CA TYR A 137 -5.40 -6.51 0.46
C TYR A 137 -6.13 -6.33 -0.87
N ASN A 138 -5.65 -6.96 -1.95
CA ASN A 138 -6.33 -6.92 -3.23
C ASN A 138 -7.72 -7.58 -3.19
N PHE A 139 -7.86 -8.71 -2.50
CA PHE A 139 -9.17 -9.33 -2.28
C PHE A 139 -10.10 -8.49 -1.40
N MET A 140 -9.54 -7.76 -0.43
CA MET A 140 -10.30 -6.91 0.49
C MET A 140 -10.92 -5.67 -0.18
N ASP A 141 -10.37 -5.18 -1.30
CA ASP A 141 -10.90 -4.00 -2.00
C ASP A 141 -12.22 -4.27 -2.76
N GLY A 142 -12.70 -5.52 -2.78
CA GLY A 142 -14.01 -5.89 -3.37
C GLY A 142 -15.24 -5.51 -2.53
N ILE A 143 -15.03 -5.02 -1.30
CA ILE A 143 -16.09 -4.60 -0.39
C ILE A 143 -15.78 -3.19 0.13
N ASN A 144 -16.78 -2.30 0.05
CA ASN A 144 -16.67 -0.91 0.47
C ASN A 144 -16.07 -0.80 1.87
N GLY A 145 -14.97 -0.05 1.98
CA GLY A 145 -14.33 0.30 3.23
C GLY A 145 -13.36 -0.72 3.79
N ILE A 146 -13.42 -2.00 3.40
CA ILE A 146 -12.64 -3.04 4.10
C ILE A 146 -11.13 -2.80 3.95
N ALA A 147 -10.63 -2.66 2.72
CA ALA A 147 -9.19 -2.42 2.50
C ALA A 147 -8.72 -1.11 3.14
N GLY A 148 -9.50 -0.03 3.03
CA GLY A 148 -9.16 1.27 3.60
C GLY A 148 -9.18 1.31 5.13
N ILE A 149 -10.21 0.76 5.78
CA ILE A 149 -10.29 0.67 7.25
C ILE A 149 -9.14 -0.18 7.77
N THR A 150 -8.89 -1.32 7.12
CA THR A 150 -7.79 -2.22 7.50
C THR A 150 -6.47 -1.49 7.39
N ALA A 151 -6.23 -0.71 6.34
CA ALA A 151 -5.01 0.09 6.21
C ALA A 151 -4.88 1.12 7.36
N VAL A 152 -5.95 1.84 7.69
CA VAL A 152 -5.93 2.80 8.81
C VAL A 152 -5.53 2.12 10.12
N ILE A 153 -6.17 1.00 10.44
CA ILE A 153 -5.93 0.27 11.69
C ILE A 153 -4.55 -0.38 11.68
N ALA A 154 -4.21 -1.12 10.63
CA ALA A 154 -2.98 -1.90 10.53
C ALA A 154 -1.74 -1.00 10.55
N PHE A 155 -1.71 0.08 9.74
CA PHE A 155 -0.60 1.01 9.77
C PHE A 155 -0.59 1.88 11.04
N GLY A 156 -1.75 2.19 11.62
CA GLY A 156 -1.81 2.85 12.93
C GLY A 156 -1.20 2.02 14.05
N LEU A 157 -1.53 0.72 14.10
CA LEU A 157 -0.94 -0.23 15.05
C LEU A 157 0.54 -0.47 14.77
N LEU A 158 0.95 -0.52 13.50
CA LEU A 158 2.35 -0.67 13.11
C LEU A 158 3.18 0.55 13.58
N ALA A 159 2.65 1.77 13.43
CA ALA A 159 3.28 2.97 13.96
C ALA A 159 3.41 2.93 15.48
N PHE A 160 2.36 2.47 16.18
CA PHE A 160 2.38 2.31 17.64
C PHE A 160 3.43 1.29 18.08
N TYR A 161 3.46 0.11 17.44
CA TYR A 161 4.41 -0.95 17.74
C TYR A 161 5.85 -0.50 17.46
N ALA A 162 6.12 0.09 16.29
CA ALA A 162 7.41 0.67 15.92
C ALA A 162 7.91 1.66 16.98
N LYS A 163 7.03 2.54 17.47
CA LYS A 163 7.35 3.46 18.56
C LYS A 163 7.66 2.73 19.88
N SER A 164 6.87 1.70 20.23
CA SER A 164 7.01 0.97 21.49
C SER A 164 8.35 0.23 21.62
N ILE A 165 8.86 -0.29 20.51
CA ILE A 165 10.17 -0.98 20.48
C ILE A 165 11.33 -0.01 20.23
N GLY A 166 11.06 1.26 19.90
CA GLY A 166 12.08 2.24 19.53
C GLY A 166 12.72 1.96 18.17
N ALA A 167 11.91 1.56 17.18
CA ALA A 167 12.34 1.45 15.79
C ALA A 167 12.65 2.85 15.20
N ASP A 168 13.26 2.88 14.02
CA ASP A 168 13.58 4.12 13.33
C ASP A 168 12.31 4.96 13.08
N GLU A 169 12.39 6.25 13.37
CA GLU A 169 11.31 7.23 13.21
C GLU A 169 10.75 7.24 11.78
N MET A 170 11.57 6.91 10.77
CA MET A 170 11.14 6.84 9.37
C MET A 170 9.97 5.87 9.16
N TYR A 171 9.96 4.71 9.82
CA TYR A 171 8.89 3.72 9.66
C TYR A 171 7.62 4.12 10.42
N ILE A 172 7.76 4.84 11.54
CA ILE A 172 6.63 5.40 12.29
C ILE A 172 5.93 6.44 11.42
N VAL A 173 6.70 7.38 10.86
CA VAL A 173 6.18 8.47 10.01
C VAL A 173 5.55 7.92 8.73
N LEU A 174 6.19 6.94 8.08
CA LEU A 174 5.64 6.26 6.91
C LEU A 174 4.26 5.64 7.22
N SER A 175 4.19 4.89 8.33
CA SER A 175 2.97 4.19 8.74
C SER A 175 1.83 5.17 9.07
N VAL A 176 2.11 6.23 9.84
CA VAL A 176 1.12 7.28 10.13
C VAL A 176 0.64 7.96 8.85
N SER A 177 1.55 8.27 7.93
CA SER A 177 1.22 8.93 6.66
C SER A 177 0.29 8.07 5.80
N ILE A 178 0.58 6.77 5.67
CA ILE A 178 -0.27 5.83 4.92
C ILE A 178 -1.63 5.67 5.60
N ALA A 179 -1.69 5.60 6.93
CA ALA A 179 -2.94 5.54 7.68
C ALA A 179 -3.80 6.79 7.42
N LEU A 180 -3.22 8.00 7.48
CA LEU A 180 -3.93 9.25 7.22
C LEU A 180 -4.40 9.39 5.76
N SER A 181 -3.54 8.99 4.80
CA SER A 181 -3.91 8.96 3.39
C SER A 181 -5.08 7.98 3.14
N SER A 182 -5.04 6.80 3.77
CA SER A 182 -6.12 5.82 3.68
C SER A 182 -7.41 6.31 4.34
N LEU A 183 -7.32 6.98 5.49
CA LEU A 183 -8.46 7.58 6.19
C LEU A 183 -9.15 8.63 5.33
N SER A 184 -8.38 9.49 4.66
CA SER A 184 -8.93 10.51 3.77
C SER A 184 -9.56 9.92 2.50
N PHE A 185 -9.02 8.81 1.98
CA PHE A 185 -9.62 8.03 0.89
C PHE A 185 -10.98 7.43 1.29
N LEU A 186 -11.12 6.95 2.53
CA LEU A 186 -12.35 6.31 3.02
C LEU A 186 -13.60 7.20 2.89
N TYR A 187 -13.45 8.52 2.97
CA TYR A 187 -14.56 9.47 2.73
C TYR A 187 -15.22 9.30 1.35
N PHE A 188 -14.47 8.82 0.36
CA PHE A 188 -14.98 8.56 -0.99
C PHE A 188 -15.43 7.12 -1.22
N ASN A 189 -15.08 6.21 -0.31
CA ASN A 189 -15.29 4.77 -0.47
C ASN A 189 -16.42 4.22 0.44
N ILE A 190 -16.66 4.81 1.61
CA ILE A 190 -17.70 4.40 2.58
C ILE A 190 -18.85 5.42 2.62
N PRO A 191 -20.10 4.99 2.89
CA PRO A 191 -20.60 3.60 2.91
C PRO A 191 -20.98 3.10 1.50
N VAL A 192 -21.25 4.03 0.59
CA VAL A 192 -21.49 3.78 -0.83
C VAL A 192 -20.27 4.28 -1.60
N ALA A 193 -19.56 3.38 -2.25
CA ALA A 193 -18.32 3.72 -2.95
C ALA A 193 -18.58 4.65 -4.15
N ARG A 194 -17.96 5.83 -4.13
CA ARG A 194 -17.81 6.71 -5.30
C ARG A 194 -16.57 6.34 -6.13
N VAL A 195 -15.63 5.65 -5.50
CA VAL A 195 -14.39 5.17 -6.10
C VAL A 195 -13.88 3.96 -5.32
N PHE A 196 -13.38 2.95 -6.03
CA PHE A 196 -12.62 1.84 -5.46
C PHE A 196 -11.14 2.15 -5.40
N MET A 197 -10.43 1.56 -4.44
CA MET A 197 -9.01 1.81 -4.25
C MET A 197 -8.23 1.38 -5.50
N GLY A 198 -8.65 0.27 -6.09
CA GLY A 198 -8.02 -0.37 -7.22
C GLY A 198 -6.70 -1.03 -6.87
N ASP A 199 -6.18 -1.80 -7.81
CA ASP A 199 -5.00 -2.62 -7.54
C ASP A 199 -3.77 -1.75 -7.26
N VAL A 200 -3.75 -0.54 -7.83
CA VAL A 200 -2.74 0.49 -7.55
C VAL A 200 -2.58 0.76 -6.06
N GLY A 201 -3.68 0.86 -5.30
CA GLY A 201 -3.61 1.11 -3.86
C GLY A 201 -3.60 -0.18 -3.05
N SER A 202 -4.43 -1.15 -3.39
CA SER A 202 -4.59 -2.35 -2.56
C SER A 202 -3.32 -3.20 -2.56
N VAL A 203 -2.72 -3.45 -3.73
CA VAL A 203 -1.48 -4.24 -3.84
C VAL A 203 -0.33 -3.49 -3.17
N LEU A 204 -0.26 -2.17 -3.35
CA LEU A 204 0.72 -1.31 -2.69
C LEU A 204 0.62 -1.42 -1.16
N LEU A 205 -0.58 -1.28 -0.59
CA LEU A 205 -0.78 -1.33 0.85
C LEU A 205 -0.33 -2.66 1.43
N GLY A 206 -0.72 -3.78 0.82
CA GLY A 206 -0.31 -5.09 1.31
C GLY A 206 1.20 -5.31 1.20
N PHE A 207 1.81 -4.88 0.09
CA PHE A 207 3.25 -4.97 -0.11
C PHE A 207 4.03 -4.13 0.91
N VAL A 208 3.67 -2.85 1.05
CA VAL A 208 4.34 -1.91 1.96
C VAL A 208 4.12 -2.27 3.42
N PHE A 209 2.93 -2.77 3.78
CA PHE A 209 2.67 -3.26 5.14
C PHE A 209 3.63 -4.41 5.49
N ALA A 210 3.69 -5.43 4.62
CA ALA A 210 4.56 -6.58 4.84
C ALA A 210 6.05 -6.20 4.88
N LEU A 211 6.50 -5.30 3.99
CA LEU A 211 7.86 -4.77 4.04
C LEU A 211 8.14 -4.04 5.35
N THR A 212 7.23 -3.17 5.77
CA THR A 212 7.45 -2.36 6.98
C THR A 212 7.52 -3.26 8.22
N VAL A 213 6.70 -4.32 8.30
CA VAL A 213 6.80 -5.37 9.33
C VAL A 213 8.18 -6.03 9.31
N ILE A 214 8.64 -6.50 8.15
CA ILE A 214 9.95 -7.19 8.02
C ILE A 214 11.12 -6.27 8.41
N PHE A 215 11.08 -5.00 8.02
CA PHE A 215 12.17 -4.05 8.30
C PHE A 215 12.20 -3.55 9.75
N ILE A 216 11.08 -3.61 10.47
CA ILE A 216 11.02 -3.25 11.90
C ILE A 216 11.38 -4.45 12.79
N ALA A 217 11.08 -5.68 12.36
CA ALA A 217 11.38 -6.89 13.11
C ALA A 217 12.88 -7.00 13.43
N ARG A 218 13.23 -7.21 14.71
CA ARG A 218 14.62 -7.26 15.19
C ARG A 218 15.16 -8.68 15.27
N ASP A 219 14.29 -9.64 15.55
CA ASP A 219 14.62 -11.04 15.74
C ASP A 219 13.42 -11.94 15.42
N MET A 220 13.64 -13.26 15.39
CA MET A 220 12.58 -14.21 15.02
C MET A 220 11.36 -14.17 15.93
N ASN A 221 11.49 -13.66 17.16
CA ASN A 221 10.36 -13.55 18.08
C ASN A 221 9.38 -12.43 17.69
N ASP A 222 9.78 -11.50 16.81
CA ASP A 222 8.94 -10.42 16.31
C ASP A 222 8.09 -10.86 15.09
N PHE A 223 8.34 -12.05 14.55
CA PHE A 223 7.63 -12.63 13.40
C PHE A 223 6.64 -13.71 13.82
#